data_AF-A0A1V6RZ09-F1
#
_entry.id   AF-A0A1V6RZ09-F1
#
_cell.length_a   1.000
_cell.length_b   1.000
_cell.length_c   1.000
_cell.angle_alpha   90.00
_cell.angle_beta   90.00
_cell.angle_gamma   90.00
#
_symmetry.space_group_name_H-M   'P 1'
#
loop_
_entity.id
_entity.type
_entity.pdbx_description
1 polymer ?
#
loop_
_entity_poly.entity_id
_entity_poly.type
_entity_poly.pdbx_seq_one_letter_code
_entity_poly.pdbx_strand_id
1 'polypeptide(L)'
;MSTRTVFRTRIDDVPIADGPSGPNVIWATVYFDPDEARLDDLELIRLMMFRVVNRQVTINELPMHHRYSHCLSIRVGGELPDSDAIYEVAEAMLDYFYGRVKSGEYFAIFDSTLDQEPTTSMSQPRIKAVFFDFMGTCLDWHSSVVQSLPEAITKDEASQFALEWRRQYFLETSRRVGKNLHPEDIDITLARTLETLLHQSPDHKQLFDVETKNTIIEAWHSQKAWPEVSDAIKSLRQDLALEVFVHANGTTRLQLDLARSSGLEFNMLFSSQLLGAYKPRPEAYEKGLELVKLRPEEVVLVAAHAYDLRGAQKCGLRTVYVHRWTDDIDEDMEVVKTEFDAFLENMEDLPGVIEGL
;
A
#
# COMPACT_ATOMS: atom_id res chain seq x y z
N MET A 1 11.36 2.95 -15.38
CA MET A 1 11.61 2.03 -14.26
C MET A 1 12.34 2.84 -13.21
N SER A 2 11.66 3.24 -12.13
CA SER A 2 12.30 3.93 -11.00
C SER A 2 12.25 2.96 -9.83
N THR A 3 13.23 2.07 -9.80
CA THR A 3 13.61 1.32 -8.61
C THR A 3 13.91 2.34 -7.52
N ARG A 4 13.07 2.43 -6.48
CA ARG A 4 13.42 3.16 -5.26
C ARG A 4 14.65 2.45 -4.70
N THR A 5 15.81 3.07 -4.82
CA THR A 5 17.09 2.60 -4.29
C THR A 5 16.93 2.31 -2.79
N VAL A 6 17.11 1.06 -2.39
CA VAL A 6 16.98 0.55 -1.02
C VAL A 6 17.96 1.23 -0.06
N PHE A 7 19.05 1.80 -0.57
CA PHE A 7 20.00 2.60 0.21
C PHE A 7 19.52 4.03 0.53
N ARG A 8 18.38 4.48 -0.05
CA ARG A 8 17.80 5.81 0.17
C ARG A 8 16.80 5.87 1.32
N THR A 9 16.72 4.83 2.15
CA THR A 9 16.03 4.95 3.45
C THR A 9 16.66 6.11 4.21
N ARG A 10 15.82 7.05 4.62
CA ARG A 10 16.17 8.10 5.58
C ARG A 10 16.96 7.43 6.71
N ILE A 11 18.20 7.88 6.85
CA ILE A 11 19.18 7.46 7.86
C ILE A 11 18.71 7.80 9.29
N ASP A 12 17.52 8.38 9.44
CA ASP A 12 16.91 8.75 10.71
C ASP A 12 16.27 7.56 11.46
N ASP A 13 16.06 6.41 10.79
CA ASP A 13 15.41 5.21 11.38
C ASP A 13 16.38 4.06 11.67
N VAL A 14 17.70 4.30 11.65
CA VAL A 14 18.65 3.34 12.23
C VAL A 14 18.59 3.53 13.75
N PRO A 15 18.11 2.55 14.54
CA PRO A 15 18.33 2.60 15.96
C PRO A 15 19.85 2.56 16.14
N ILE A 16 20.40 3.61 16.74
CA ILE A 16 21.64 3.45 17.49
C ILE A 16 21.31 2.35 18.48
N ALA A 17 21.78 1.14 18.21
CA ALA A 17 22.08 0.29 19.32
C ALA A 17 23.12 1.10 20.10
N ASP A 18 22.69 1.71 21.20
CA ASP A 18 23.56 1.96 22.36
C ASP A 18 24.01 0.59 22.89
N GLY A 19 24.58 -0.24 22.03
CA GLY A 19 25.43 -1.37 22.35
C GLY A 19 26.83 -0.80 22.41
N PRO A 20 27.63 -1.23 23.40
CA PRO A 20 28.76 -0.45 23.86
C PRO A 20 29.66 -0.09 22.69
N SER A 21 30.09 1.16 22.65
CA SER A 21 31.43 1.54 22.25
C SER A 21 32.44 0.77 23.12
N GLY A 22 32.43 -0.56 22.99
CA GLY A 22 33.43 -1.43 23.54
C GLY A 22 34.75 -1.00 22.90
N PRO A 23 35.86 -1.10 23.65
CA PRO A 23 37.16 -0.83 23.06
C PRO A 23 37.27 -1.73 21.82
N ASN A 24 37.58 -1.15 20.66
CA ASN A 24 37.95 -1.84 19.41
C ASN A 24 36.84 -2.10 18.36
N VAL A 25 36.07 -1.07 18.01
CA VAL A 25 35.23 -1.07 16.79
C VAL A 25 35.64 0.10 15.90
N ILE A 26 35.83 -0.17 14.61
CA ILE A 26 36.14 0.84 13.59
C ILE A 26 35.05 0.82 12.52
N TRP A 27 34.74 1.99 11.97
CA TRP A 27 33.75 2.18 10.93
C TRP A 27 34.41 2.68 9.66
N ALA A 28 34.13 2.00 8.54
CA ALA A 28 34.45 2.50 7.21
C ALA A 28 33.20 3.15 6.62
N THR A 29 33.27 4.45 6.35
CA THR A 29 32.15 5.23 5.84
C THR A 29 32.37 5.61 4.38
N VAL A 30 31.42 5.24 3.53
CA VAL A 30 31.34 5.67 2.12
C VAL A 30 30.29 6.79 2.03
N TYR A 31 30.69 7.95 1.54
CA TYR A 31 29.75 9.05 1.29
C TYR A 31 29.10 8.91 -0.08
N PHE A 32 27.91 9.49 -0.21
CA PHE A 32 27.19 9.59 -1.47
C PHE A 32 27.03 11.05 -1.87
N ASP A 33 27.15 11.32 -3.16
CA ASP A 33 26.63 12.55 -3.74
C ASP A 33 25.09 12.46 -3.80
N PRO A 34 24.34 13.52 -3.46
CA PRO A 34 22.89 13.55 -3.62
C PRO A 34 22.38 13.10 -5.01
N ASP A 35 23.15 13.35 -6.08
CA ASP A 35 22.81 12.93 -7.44
C ASP A 35 23.00 11.42 -7.69
N GLU A 36 23.88 10.75 -6.95
CA GLU A 36 24.11 9.30 -7.01
C GLU A 36 22.93 8.49 -6.49
N ALA A 37 22.08 9.13 -5.70
CA ALA A 37 20.96 8.46 -5.11
C ALA A 37 19.84 8.18 -6.15
N ARG A 38 20.04 8.57 -7.42
CA ARG A 38 19.24 8.14 -8.59
C ARG A 38 19.67 6.80 -9.20
N LEU A 39 20.82 6.25 -8.79
CA LEU A 39 21.33 4.94 -9.24
C LEU A 39 20.46 3.81 -8.69
N ASP A 40 20.36 2.70 -9.41
CA ASP A 40 19.75 1.48 -8.87
C ASP A 40 20.67 0.80 -7.83
N ASP A 41 20.14 -0.18 -7.09
CA ASP A 41 20.89 -0.82 -5.99
C ASP A 41 22.16 -1.55 -6.44
N LEU A 42 22.16 -2.13 -7.65
CA LEU A 42 23.32 -2.80 -8.21
C LEU A 42 24.38 -1.80 -8.67
N GLU A 43 23.97 -0.71 -9.30
CA GLU A 43 24.84 0.39 -9.70
C GLU A 43 25.46 1.08 -8.49
N LEU A 44 24.68 1.27 -7.43
CA LEU A 44 25.15 1.89 -6.19
C LEU A 44 26.16 1.00 -5.46
N ILE A 45 25.89 -0.30 -5.32
CA ILE A 45 26.86 -1.23 -4.71
C ILE A 45 28.16 -1.28 -5.52
N ARG A 46 28.08 -1.30 -6.85
CA ARG A 46 29.29 -1.25 -7.71
C ARG A 46 30.09 0.03 -7.51
N LEU A 47 29.42 1.18 -7.40
CA LEU A 47 30.08 2.45 -7.11
C LEU A 47 30.76 2.43 -5.74
N MET A 48 30.13 1.81 -4.75
CA MET A 48 30.70 1.66 -3.41
C MET A 48 31.92 0.75 -3.40
N MET A 49 31.86 -0.39 -4.09
CA MET A 49 33.02 -1.27 -4.27
C MET A 49 34.17 -0.51 -4.93
N PHE A 50 33.88 0.26 -5.99
CA PHE A 50 34.87 1.11 -6.64
C PHE A 50 35.51 2.09 -5.63
N ARG A 51 34.73 2.74 -4.77
CA ARG A 51 35.25 3.66 -3.75
C ARG A 51 36.10 2.96 -2.70
N VAL A 52 35.69 1.79 -2.21
CA VAL A 52 36.47 1.01 -1.23
C VAL A 52 37.81 0.58 -1.85
N VAL A 53 37.81 0.00 -3.04
CA VAL A 53 39.02 -0.45 -3.75
C VAL A 53 39.97 0.72 -4.05
N ASN A 54 39.43 1.89 -4.40
CA ASN A 54 40.23 3.09 -4.66
C ASN A 54 40.53 3.93 -3.40
N ARG A 55 40.24 3.40 -2.20
CA ARG A 55 40.47 4.04 -0.90
C ARG A 55 39.78 5.41 -0.73
N GLN A 56 38.64 5.60 -1.39
CA GLN A 56 37.79 6.77 -1.33
C GLN A 56 36.71 6.63 -0.25
N VAL A 57 37.14 6.30 0.97
CA VAL A 57 36.26 6.13 2.15
C VAL A 57 36.90 6.83 3.34
N THR A 58 36.10 7.18 4.35
CA THR A 58 36.63 7.73 5.60
C THR A 58 36.54 6.68 6.69
N ILE A 59 37.63 6.47 7.41
CA ILE A 59 37.72 5.53 8.53
C ILE A 59 37.59 6.32 9.82
N ASN A 60 36.65 5.96 10.68
CA ASN A 60 36.41 6.61 11.96
C ASN A 60 36.11 5.59 13.06
N GLU A 61 36.34 5.93 14.32
CA GLU A 61 35.96 5.11 15.47
C GLU A 61 34.45 5.14 15.77
N LEU A 62 33.76 6.15 15.23
CA LEU A 62 32.33 6.34 15.41
C LEU A 62 31.61 6.28 14.06
N PRO A 63 30.38 5.76 14.04
CA PRO A 63 29.59 5.75 12.82
C PRO A 63 29.09 7.17 12.52
N MET A 64 29.12 7.58 11.24
CA MET A 64 28.92 8.99 10.84
C MET A 64 27.49 9.32 10.39
N HIS A 65 26.58 8.36 10.49
CA HIS A 65 25.21 8.44 9.97
C HIS A 65 24.37 9.59 10.57
N HIS A 66 24.56 9.94 11.85
CA HIS A 66 23.83 11.07 12.47
C HIS A 66 24.32 12.46 12.05
N ARG A 67 25.49 12.57 11.43
CA ARG A 67 26.05 13.87 11.02
C ARG A 67 25.86 14.16 9.53
N TYR A 68 25.63 13.14 8.71
CA TYR A 68 25.58 13.28 7.26
C TYR A 68 24.46 12.43 6.67
N SER A 69 23.51 13.11 6.01
CA SER A 69 22.30 12.53 5.40
C SER A 69 22.55 11.65 4.17
N HIS A 70 23.81 11.45 3.77
CA HIS A 70 24.20 10.75 2.55
C HIS A 70 25.47 9.91 2.78
N CYS A 71 25.41 8.90 3.66
CA CYS A 71 26.53 7.99 3.86
C CYS A 71 26.08 6.57 4.26
N LEU A 72 26.90 5.56 3.93
CA LEU A 72 26.81 4.22 4.49
C LEU A 72 28.01 3.97 5.41
N SER A 73 27.76 3.51 6.63
CA SER A 73 28.80 3.10 7.57
C SER A 73 28.84 1.57 7.68
N ILE A 74 29.98 0.98 7.35
CA ILE A 74 30.23 -0.46 7.44
C ILE A 74 30.96 -0.72 8.76
N ARG A 75 30.37 -1.56 9.62
CA ARG A 75 30.96 -1.94 10.89
C ARG A 75 32.08 -2.95 10.66
N VAL A 76 33.28 -2.64 11.16
CA VAL A 76 34.43 -3.53 11.12
C VAL A 76 34.80 -3.87 12.57
N GLY A 77 34.71 -5.16 12.94
CA GLY A 77 34.95 -5.62 14.30
C GLY A 77 36.43 -5.94 14.58
N GLY A 78 36.96 -5.49 15.73
CA GLY A 78 38.26 -5.91 16.29
C GLY A 78 39.33 -4.81 16.41
N GLU A 79 40.46 -5.13 17.07
CA GLU A 79 41.71 -4.34 17.02
C GLU A 79 42.39 -4.56 15.68
N LEU A 80 41.89 -3.91 14.62
CA LEU A 80 42.60 -3.90 13.34
C LEU A 80 43.66 -2.78 13.38
N PRO A 81 44.96 -3.12 13.36
CA PRO A 81 46.03 -2.14 13.52
C PRO A 81 46.50 -1.50 12.20
N ASP A 82 45.99 -1.96 11.05
CA ASP A 82 46.40 -1.49 9.73
C ASP A 82 45.17 -1.12 8.87
N SER A 83 45.27 0.01 8.17
CA SER A 83 44.25 0.53 7.26
C SER A 83 43.89 -0.46 6.15
N ASP A 84 44.84 -1.28 5.70
CA ASP A 84 44.63 -2.22 4.57
C ASP A 84 43.60 -3.31 4.90
N ALA A 85 43.64 -3.85 6.11
CA ALA A 85 42.68 -4.85 6.58
C ALA A 85 41.24 -4.32 6.64
N ILE A 86 41.07 -3.02 6.91
CA ILE A 86 39.74 -2.38 6.95
C ILE A 86 39.13 -2.34 5.54
N TYR A 87 39.94 -2.08 4.52
CA TYR A 87 39.48 -2.08 3.12
C TYR A 87 39.12 -3.49 2.64
N GLU A 88 39.90 -4.51 2.98
CA GLU A 88 39.62 -5.90 2.63
C GLU A 88 38.28 -6.39 3.21
N VAL A 89 38.00 -6.07 4.48
CA VAL A 89 36.72 -6.42 5.11
C VAL A 89 35.56 -5.66 4.47
N ALA A 90 35.73 -4.36 4.22
CA ALA A 90 34.71 -3.56 3.55
C ALA A 90 34.40 -4.08 2.13
N GLU A 91 35.41 -4.51 1.38
CA GLU A 91 35.27 -5.11 0.06
C GLU A 91 34.51 -6.44 0.13
N ALA A 92 34.91 -7.36 1.03
CA ALA A 92 34.24 -8.64 1.22
C ALA A 92 32.76 -8.49 1.63
N MET A 93 32.45 -7.52 2.48
CA MET A 93 31.07 -7.21 2.85
C MET A 93 30.26 -6.68 1.66
N LEU A 94 30.82 -5.80 0.84
CA LEU A 94 30.15 -5.29 -0.35
C LEU A 94 29.95 -6.38 -1.41
N ASP A 95 30.90 -7.29 -1.59
CA ASP A 95 30.76 -8.47 -2.45
C ASP A 95 29.61 -9.37 -2.00
N TYR A 96 29.49 -9.59 -0.69
CA TYR A 96 28.38 -10.33 -0.09
C TYR A 96 27.03 -9.67 -0.39
N PHE A 97 26.92 -8.36 -0.17
CA PHE A 97 25.70 -7.61 -0.49
C PHE A 97 25.39 -7.61 -1.99
N TYR A 98 26.40 -7.46 -2.84
CA TYR A 98 26.26 -7.53 -4.29
C TYR A 98 25.65 -8.86 -4.73
N GLY A 99 26.13 -9.97 -4.19
CA GLY A 99 25.58 -11.30 -4.45
C GLY A 99 24.09 -11.42 -4.12
N ARG A 100 23.69 -10.89 -2.95
CA ARG A 100 22.30 -10.94 -2.46
C ARG A 100 21.34 -10.02 -3.20
N VAL A 101 21.79 -8.81 -3.54
CA VAL A 101 21.00 -7.89 -4.37
C VAL A 101 20.83 -8.48 -5.77
N LYS A 102 21.88 -9.09 -6.32
CA LYS A 102 21.82 -9.77 -7.62
C LYS A 102 20.91 -11.00 -7.64
N SER A 103 20.82 -11.74 -6.53
CA SER A 103 19.94 -12.93 -6.41
C SER A 103 18.49 -12.57 -6.04
N GLY A 104 18.21 -11.33 -5.65
CA GLY A 104 16.89 -10.91 -5.17
C GLY A 104 16.58 -11.35 -3.73
N GLU A 105 17.54 -11.94 -3.01
CA GLU A 105 17.41 -12.46 -1.64
C GLU A 105 17.58 -11.37 -0.55
N TYR A 106 17.64 -10.10 -0.93
CA TYR A 106 17.80 -8.99 0.00
C TYR A 106 16.44 -8.37 0.34
N PHE A 107 15.71 -9.03 1.24
CA PHE A 107 14.62 -8.43 2.01
C PHE A 107 14.85 -8.75 3.49
N ALA A 108 15.01 -7.71 4.30
CA ALA A 108 15.10 -7.73 5.77
C ALA A 108 16.27 -8.53 6.39
N ILE A 109 17.43 -7.89 6.58
CA ILE A 109 18.32 -8.22 7.70
C ILE A 109 18.32 -7.02 8.65
N PHE A 110 17.20 -6.85 9.35
CA PHE A 110 17.17 -6.23 10.66
C PHE A 110 16.52 -7.26 11.59
N ASP A 111 17.18 -8.41 11.71
CA ASP A 111 16.88 -9.36 12.79
C ASP A 111 17.61 -8.84 14.03
N SER A 112 16.84 -8.38 15.01
CA SER A 112 17.28 -7.74 16.26
C SER A 112 17.84 -8.74 17.28
N THR A 113 18.61 -9.73 16.84
CA THR A 113 18.99 -10.91 17.66
C THR A 113 20.35 -10.82 18.37
N LEU A 114 20.92 -9.63 18.57
CA LEU A 114 22.18 -9.48 19.31
C LEU A 114 22.12 -8.82 20.70
N ASP A 115 20.93 -8.46 21.20
CA ASP A 115 20.76 -8.09 22.62
C ASP A 115 19.54 -8.79 23.20
N GLN A 116 19.75 -9.97 23.80
CA GLN A 116 18.75 -10.59 24.69
C GLN A 116 19.34 -10.80 26.08
N GLU A 117 19.12 -9.83 26.96
CA GLU A 117 18.76 -10.14 28.34
C GLU A 117 17.39 -10.85 28.35
N PRO A 118 17.09 -11.70 29.36
CA PRO A 118 16.04 -12.72 29.26
C PRO A 118 14.66 -12.12 29.00
N THR A 119 14.11 -12.45 27.84
CA THR A 119 12.84 -11.97 27.31
C THR A 119 11.65 -12.35 28.19
N THR A 120 10.98 -11.35 28.75
CA THR A 120 9.53 -11.39 28.89
C THR A 120 8.93 -11.36 27.48
N SER A 121 8.26 -12.46 27.10
CA SER A 121 7.33 -12.60 25.96
C SER A 121 6.99 -11.29 25.23
N MET A 122 7.61 -11.03 24.08
CA MET A 122 7.17 -9.95 23.18
C MET A 122 5.78 -10.31 22.63
N SER A 123 4.75 -9.63 23.12
CA SER A 123 3.40 -9.68 22.56
C SER A 123 3.43 -9.15 21.11
N GLN A 124 2.72 -9.81 20.20
CA GLN A 124 2.54 -9.30 18.84
C GLN A 124 2.00 -7.86 18.86
N PRO A 125 2.40 -6.99 17.89
CA PRO A 125 1.91 -5.63 17.81
C PRO A 125 0.38 -5.65 17.66
N ARG A 126 -0.31 -5.00 18.59
CA ARG A 126 -1.77 -4.94 18.62
C ARG A 126 -2.29 -4.00 17.53
N ILE A 127 -3.29 -4.46 16.76
CA ILE A 127 -4.03 -3.63 15.81
C ILE A 127 -4.68 -2.43 16.52
N LYS A 128 -4.53 -1.24 15.93
CA LYS A 128 -5.06 0.03 16.45
C LYS A 128 -6.07 0.67 15.51
N ALA A 129 -5.95 0.42 14.20
CA ALA A 129 -6.85 0.98 13.22
C ALA A 129 -7.21 0.02 12.09
N VAL A 130 -8.38 0.26 11.50
CA VAL A 130 -8.88 -0.44 10.33
C VAL A 130 -9.04 0.56 9.20
N PHE A 131 -8.37 0.29 8.08
CA PHE A 131 -8.60 0.98 6.83
C PHE A 131 -9.57 0.13 6.00
N PHE A 132 -10.64 0.75 5.52
CA PHE A 132 -11.59 0.12 4.62
C PHE A 132 -11.41 0.67 3.22
N ASP A 133 -11.23 -0.21 2.24
CA ASP A 133 -11.76 0.11 0.92
C ASP A 133 -13.28 0.33 1.01
N PHE A 134 -13.88 1.10 0.09
CA PHE A 134 -15.25 1.58 0.27
C PHE A 134 -16.26 1.03 -0.76
N MET A 135 -16.17 1.46 -2.01
CA MET A 135 -17.12 1.08 -3.05
C MET A 135 -16.87 -0.37 -3.50
N GLY A 136 -17.85 -1.25 -3.35
CA GLY A 136 -17.68 -2.71 -3.52
C GLY A 136 -17.52 -3.38 -2.17
N THR A 137 -16.45 -3.03 -1.45
CA THR A 137 -16.13 -3.61 -0.12
C THR A 137 -17.25 -3.39 0.90
N CYS A 138 -17.64 -2.14 1.13
CA CYS A 138 -18.64 -1.74 2.12
C CYS A 138 -20.01 -1.48 1.49
N LEU A 139 -20.06 -1.20 0.19
CA LEU A 139 -21.25 -0.65 -0.47
C LEU A 139 -21.67 -1.48 -1.68
N ASP A 140 -22.98 -1.70 -1.80
CA ASP A 140 -23.63 -2.32 -2.96
C ASP A 140 -23.80 -1.28 -4.08
N TRP A 141 -22.73 -1.08 -4.83
CA TRP A 141 -22.73 -0.18 -5.99
C TRP A 141 -23.60 -0.71 -7.12
N HIS A 142 -23.71 -2.04 -7.26
CA HIS A 142 -24.38 -2.69 -8.38
C HIS A 142 -25.88 -2.37 -8.37
N SER A 143 -26.54 -2.54 -7.23
CA SER A 143 -27.97 -2.24 -7.09
C SER A 143 -28.30 -0.78 -7.45
N SER A 144 -27.48 0.18 -7.01
CA SER A 144 -27.68 1.60 -7.31
C SER A 144 -27.55 1.90 -8.80
N VAL A 145 -26.52 1.35 -9.45
CA VAL A 145 -26.30 1.56 -10.89
C VAL A 145 -27.42 0.91 -11.69
N VAL A 146 -27.78 -0.34 -11.40
CA VAL A 146 -28.87 -1.05 -12.09
C VAL A 146 -30.21 -0.31 -11.96
N GLN A 147 -30.53 0.24 -10.78
CA GLN A 147 -31.78 0.98 -10.56
C GLN A 147 -31.85 2.31 -11.33
N SER A 148 -30.70 2.88 -11.72
CA SER A 148 -30.64 4.13 -12.47
C SER A 148 -30.66 3.95 -13.99
N LEU A 149 -30.47 2.72 -14.49
CA LEU A 149 -30.49 2.44 -15.91
C LEU A 149 -31.91 2.58 -16.49
N PRO A 150 -32.06 2.94 -17.77
CA PRO A 150 -33.37 3.09 -18.43
C PRO A 150 -34.24 1.84 -18.26
N GLU A 151 -35.52 2.02 -17.91
CA GLU A 151 -36.49 0.93 -17.69
C GLU A 151 -36.68 0.00 -18.91
N ALA A 152 -36.34 0.49 -20.10
CA ALA A 152 -36.37 -0.29 -21.34
C ALA A 152 -35.31 -1.41 -21.39
N ILE A 153 -34.26 -1.33 -20.54
CA ILE A 153 -33.22 -2.35 -20.43
C ILE A 153 -33.70 -3.42 -19.45
N THR A 154 -33.64 -4.69 -19.84
CA THR A 154 -34.06 -5.78 -18.94
C THR A 154 -33.13 -5.86 -17.72
N LYS A 155 -33.60 -6.45 -16.62
CA LYS A 155 -32.79 -6.55 -15.38
C LYS A 155 -31.47 -7.30 -15.60
N ASP A 156 -31.50 -8.36 -16.41
CA ASP A 156 -30.32 -9.17 -16.70
C ASP A 156 -29.31 -8.37 -17.54
N GLU A 157 -29.77 -7.67 -18.57
CA GLU A 157 -28.93 -6.79 -19.39
C GLU A 157 -28.38 -5.61 -18.57
N ALA A 158 -29.19 -5.01 -17.70
CA ALA A 158 -28.78 -3.93 -16.81
C ALA A 158 -27.67 -4.38 -15.85
N SER A 159 -27.80 -5.59 -15.30
CA SER A 159 -26.78 -6.20 -14.44
C SER A 159 -25.46 -6.41 -15.18
N GLN A 160 -25.51 -7.00 -16.38
CA GLN A 160 -24.32 -7.22 -17.21
C GLN A 160 -23.68 -5.89 -17.64
N PHE A 161 -24.49 -4.90 -17.99
CA PHE A 161 -24.03 -3.56 -18.33
C PHE A 161 -23.29 -2.90 -17.16
N ALA A 162 -23.84 -2.98 -15.95
CA ALA A 162 -23.23 -2.40 -14.75
C ALA A 162 -21.88 -3.06 -14.41
N LEU A 163 -21.80 -4.40 -14.46
CA LEU A 163 -20.57 -5.17 -14.24
C LEU A 163 -19.50 -4.82 -15.28
N GLU A 164 -19.87 -4.77 -16.56
CA GLU A 164 -18.92 -4.42 -17.61
C GLU A 164 -18.48 -2.96 -17.51
N TRP A 165 -19.36 -2.03 -17.10
CA TRP A 165 -18.97 -0.63 -16.86
C TRP A 165 -17.97 -0.50 -15.72
N ARG A 166 -18.19 -1.25 -14.63
CA ARG A 166 -17.24 -1.36 -13.53
C ARG A 166 -15.90 -1.93 -13.98
N ARG A 167 -15.91 -2.98 -14.81
CA ARG A 167 -14.69 -3.56 -15.41
C ARG A 167 -13.93 -2.53 -16.25
N GLN A 168 -14.60 -1.80 -17.14
CA GLN A 168 -13.98 -0.76 -17.95
C GLN A 168 -13.38 0.37 -17.09
N TYR A 169 -14.05 0.76 -16.01
CA TYR A 169 -13.51 1.71 -15.03
C TYR A 169 -12.18 1.24 -14.41
N PHE A 170 -12.10 -0.03 -13.98
CA PHE A 170 -10.86 -0.59 -13.43
C PHE A 170 -9.74 -0.69 -14.47
N LEU A 171 -10.05 -1.06 -15.72
CA LEU A 171 -9.07 -1.11 -16.81
C LEU A 171 -8.50 0.28 -17.13
N GLU A 172 -9.35 1.29 -17.20
CA GLU A 172 -8.93 2.67 -17.45
C GLU A 172 -8.10 3.22 -16.29
N THR A 173 -8.55 3.00 -15.04
CA THR A 173 -7.81 3.43 -13.84
C THR A 173 -6.44 2.74 -13.76
N SER A 174 -6.37 1.44 -14.03
CA SER A 174 -5.11 0.67 -14.07
C SER A 174 -4.14 1.22 -15.12
N ARG A 175 -4.66 1.59 -16.31
CA ARG A 175 -3.87 2.25 -17.36
C ARG A 175 -3.34 3.61 -16.90
N ARG A 176 -4.14 4.42 -16.20
CA ARG A 176 -3.70 5.69 -15.62
C ARG A 176 -2.61 5.49 -14.57
N VAL A 177 -2.78 4.49 -13.70
CA VAL A 177 -1.79 4.12 -12.68
C VAL A 177 -0.47 3.74 -13.34
N GLY A 178 -0.48 2.87 -14.35
CA GLY A 178 0.70 2.44 -15.09
C GLY A 178 1.42 3.56 -15.86
N LYS A 179 0.70 4.62 -16.25
CA LYS A 179 1.26 5.84 -16.88
C LYS A 179 1.76 6.89 -15.90
N ASN A 180 1.79 6.56 -14.60
CA ASN A 180 2.16 7.48 -13.53
C ASN A 180 1.28 8.76 -13.44
N LEU A 181 0.02 8.71 -13.89
CA LEU A 181 -0.85 9.89 -13.85
C LEU A 181 -1.38 10.16 -12.43
N HIS A 182 -1.74 11.42 -12.17
CA HIS A 182 -2.44 11.82 -10.94
C HIS A 182 -3.88 11.29 -10.90
N PRO A 183 -4.45 11.17 -9.67
CA PRO A 183 -5.86 10.91 -9.49
C PRO A 183 -6.75 11.84 -10.31
N GLU A 184 -7.57 11.24 -11.17
CA GLU A 184 -8.62 11.90 -11.93
C GLU A 184 -9.94 11.79 -11.17
N ASP A 185 -10.83 12.74 -11.46
CA ASP A 185 -12.20 12.65 -11.01
C ASP A 185 -12.85 11.37 -11.55
N ILE A 186 -13.53 10.66 -10.65
CA ILE A 186 -14.18 9.40 -10.99
C ILE A 186 -15.27 9.64 -12.04
N ASP A 187 -15.99 10.76 -11.98
CA ASP A 187 -17.10 11.07 -12.88
C ASP A 187 -16.62 11.24 -14.32
N ILE A 188 -15.44 11.86 -14.48
CA ILE A 188 -14.79 12.00 -15.79
C ILE A 188 -14.42 10.61 -16.34
N THR A 189 -13.91 9.73 -15.49
CA THR A 189 -13.53 8.37 -15.88
C THR A 189 -14.76 7.54 -16.24
N LEU A 190 -15.82 7.60 -15.43
CA LEU A 190 -17.10 6.93 -15.64
C LEU A 190 -17.78 7.40 -16.93
N ALA A 191 -17.82 8.71 -17.18
CA ALA A 191 -18.35 9.27 -18.43
C ALA A 191 -17.58 8.73 -19.66
N ARG A 192 -16.25 8.67 -19.59
CA ARG A 192 -15.41 8.17 -20.68
C ARG A 192 -15.63 6.68 -20.94
N THR A 193 -15.71 5.86 -19.90
CA THR A 193 -15.93 4.41 -20.03
C THR A 193 -17.37 4.10 -20.44
N LEU A 194 -18.34 4.91 -20.03
CA LEU A 194 -19.72 4.82 -20.49
C LEU A 194 -19.81 5.02 -22.02
N GLU A 195 -19.18 6.06 -22.57
CA GLU A 195 -19.18 6.26 -24.02
C GLU A 195 -18.52 5.10 -24.77
N THR A 196 -17.48 4.49 -24.18
CA THR A 196 -16.83 3.31 -24.74
C THR A 196 -17.82 2.13 -24.83
N LEU A 197 -18.62 1.91 -23.78
CA LEU A 197 -19.63 0.86 -23.77
C LEU A 197 -20.78 1.13 -24.73
N LEU A 198 -21.29 2.37 -24.79
CA LEU A 198 -22.37 2.73 -25.70
C LEU A 198 -21.94 2.62 -27.18
N HIS A 199 -20.64 2.75 -27.48
CA HIS A 199 -20.10 2.44 -28.81
C HIS A 199 -20.07 0.95 -29.13
N GLN A 200 -19.89 0.09 -28.13
CA GLN A 200 -19.90 -1.36 -28.28
C GLN A 200 -21.33 -1.94 -28.31
N SER A 201 -22.31 -1.19 -27.79
CA SER A 201 -23.73 -1.57 -27.71
C SER A 201 -24.63 -0.52 -28.39
N PRO A 202 -24.67 -0.46 -29.73
CA PRO A 202 -25.40 0.57 -30.48
C PRO A 202 -26.90 0.61 -30.19
N ASP A 203 -27.50 -0.55 -29.88
CA ASP A 203 -28.93 -0.67 -29.59
C ASP A 203 -29.30 0.04 -28.28
N HIS A 204 -28.41 0.03 -27.29
CA HIS A 204 -28.58 0.75 -26.05
C HIS A 204 -28.34 2.24 -26.21
N LYS A 205 -27.44 2.66 -27.12
CA LYS A 205 -27.00 4.06 -27.25
C LYS A 205 -28.15 5.07 -27.38
N GLN A 206 -29.26 4.69 -28.00
CA GLN A 206 -30.42 5.57 -28.20
C GLN A 206 -31.17 5.87 -26.89
N LEU A 207 -30.99 5.05 -25.85
CA LEU A 207 -31.61 5.19 -24.53
C LEU A 207 -30.84 6.15 -23.60
N PHE A 208 -29.65 6.61 -23.99
CA PHE A 208 -28.76 7.41 -23.16
C PHE A 208 -28.58 8.80 -23.75
N ASP A 209 -29.59 9.65 -23.56
CA ASP A 209 -29.45 11.09 -23.80
C ASP A 209 -28.56 11.76 -22.74
N VAL A 210 -28.34 13.07 -22.86
CA VAL A 210 -27.45 13.81 -21.94
C VAL A 210 -27.94 13.73 -20.49
N GLU A 211 -29.25 13.82 -20.26
CA GLU A 211 -29.84 13.78 -18.92
C GLU A 211 -29.72 12.39 -18.28
N THR A 212 -30.00 11.35 -19.06
CA THR A 212 -29.82 9.96 -18.65
C THR A 212 -28.37 9.67 -18.29
N LYS A 213 -27.41 10.10 -19.13
CA LYS A 213 -25.97 9.94 -18.87
C LYS A 213 -25.54 10.60 -17.57
N ASN A 214 -26.00 11.83 -17.32
CA ASN A 214 -25.70 12.52 -16.07
C ASN A 214 -26.31 11.79 -14.87
N THR A 215 -27.58 11.37 -14.97
CA THR A 215 -28.30 10.67 -13.91
C THR A 215 -27.60 9.37 -13.49
N ILE A 216 -27.14 8.56 -14.44
CA ILE A 216 -26.45 7.30 -14.12
C ILE A 216 -25.03 7.50 -13.62
N ILE A 217 -24.37 8.62 -13.96
CA ILE A 217 -23.09 8.99 -13.35
C ILE A 217 -23.32 9.42 -11.90
N GLU A 218 -24.32 10.27 -11.64
CA GLU A 218 -24.71 10.69 -10.30
C GLU A 218 -25.14 9.52 -9.41
N ALA A 219 -25.69 8.44 -9.97
CA ALA A 219 -26.06 7.24 -9.24
C ALA A 219 -24.85 6.58 -8.52
N TRP A 220 -23.63 6.77 -9.01
CA TRP A 220 -22.41 6.28 -8.34
C TRP A 220 -22.12 6.98 -7.00
N HIS A 221 -22.76 8.13 -6.73
CA HIS A 221 -22.63 8.88 -5.47
C HIS A 221 -23.62 8.45 -4.39
N SER A 222 -24.56 7.54 -4.68
CA SER A 222 -25.57 7.10 -3.71
C SER A 222 -25.67 5.59 -3.67
N GLN A 223 -25.14 4.98 -2.60
CA GLN A 223 -25.09 3.53 -2.43
C GLN A 223 -25.50 3.13 -1.02
N LYS A 224 -26.16 1.99 -0.91
CA LYS A 224 -26.48 1.35 0.36
C LYS A 224 -25.27 0.52 0.82
N ALA A 225 -25.06 0.46 2.13
CA ALA A 225 -24.12 -0.49 2.70
C ALA A 225 -24.65 -1.94 2.52
N TRP A 226 -23.73 -2.90 2.42
CA TRP A 226 -24.12 -4.31 2.62
C TRP A 226 -24.69 -4.50 4.05
N PRO A 227 -25.66 -5.40 4.24
CA PRO A 227 -26.43 -5.49 5.49
C PRO A 227 -25.57 -5.60 6.76
N GLU A 228 -24.47 -6.32 6.70
CA GLU A 228 -23.59 -6.63 7.81
C GLU A 228 -22.54 -5.53 8.12
N VAL A 229 -22.27 -4.63 7.18
CA VAL A 229 -21.15 -3.67 7.27
C VAL A 229 -21.34 -2.66 8.40
N SER A 230 -22.58 -2.18 8.60
CA SER A 230 -22.90 -1.23 9.67
C SER A 230 -22.54 -1.81 11.04
N ASP A 231 -22.91 -3.06 11.29
CA ASP A 231 -22.72 -3.69 12.59
C ASP A 231 -21.27 -4.11 12.80
N ALA A 232 -20.58 -4.57 11.75
CA ALA A 232 -19.14 -4.78 11.78
C ALA A 232 -18.37 -3.50 12.16
N ILE A 233 -18.64 -2.37 11.50
CA ILE A 233 -17.98 -1.08 11.81
C ILE A 233 -18.29 -0.63 13.24
N LYS A 234 -19.54 -0.80 13.72
CA LYS A 234 -19.89 -0.46 15.10
C LYS A 234 -19.09 -1.31 16.10
N SER A 235 -19.00 -2.62 15.89
CA SER A 235 -18.25 -3.51 16.79
C SER A 235 -16.75 -3.21 16.80
N LEU A 236 -16.15 -2.93 15.64
CA LEU A 236 -14.74 -2.50 15.59
C LEU A 236 -14.49 -1.24 16.42
N ARG A 237 -15.41 -0.27 16.36
CA ARG A 237 -15.28 1.00 17.09
C ARG A 237 -15.62 0.90 18.57
N GLN A 238 -16.67 0.16 18.92
CA GLN A 238 -17.25 0.14 20.27
C GLN A 238 -16.68 -0.99 21.13
N ASP A 239 -16.57 -2.19 20.56
CA ASP A 239 -16.16 -3.38 21.29
C ASP A 239 -14.63 -3.50 21.31
N LEU A 240 -13.97 -3.23 20.16
CA LEU A 240 -12.51 -3.31 20.05
C LEU A 240 -11.78 -1.98 20.26
N ALA A 241 -12.53 -0.87 20.37
CA ALA A 241 -12.02 0.49 20.51
C ALA A 241 -11.01 0.90 19.41
N LEU A 242 -11.20 0.40 18.18
CA LEU A 242 -10.35 0.70 17.04
C LEU A 242 -10.80 1.97 16.33
N GLU A 243 -9.84 2.69 15.74
CA GLU A 243 -10.12 3.77 14.82
C GLU A 243 -10.43 3.20 13.43
N VAL A 244 -11.49 3.68 12.79
CA VAL A 244 -11.97 3.12 11.51
C VAL A 244 -12.00 4.21 10.45
N PHE A 245 -11.29 3.99 9.35
CA PHE A 245 -11.07 4.97 8.29
C PHE A 245 -11.48 4.41 6.93
N VAL A 246 -11.97 5.28 6.05
CA VAL A 246 -12.03 4.94 4.62
C VAL A 246 -10.68 5.23 3.98
N HIS A 247 -10.18 4.32 3.17
CA HIS A 247 -9.00 4.48 2.31
C HIS A 247 -9.36 4.01 0.90
N ALA A 248 -9.74 4.94 0.01
CA ALA A 248 -10.41 4.58 -1.24
C ALA A 248 -9.99 5.47 -2.42
N ASN A 249 -9.95 4.87 -3.61
CA ASN A 249 -9.77 5.60 -4.87
C ASN A 249 -11.04 6.42 -5.20
N GLY A 250 -10.85 7.61 -5.75
CA GLY A 250 -11.92 8.58 -6.05
C GLY A 250 -11.67 9.97 -5.47
N THR A 251 -12.66 10.84 -5.66
CA THR A 251 -12.67 12.21 -5.12
C THR A 251 -13.15 12.26 -3.68
N THR A 252 -12.79 13.31 -2.95
CA THR A 252 -13.33 13.51 -1.59
C THR A 252 -14.84 13.73 -1.61
N ARG A 253 -15.37 14.36 -2.67
CA ARG A 253 -16.81 14.57 -2.86
C ARG A 253 -17.55 13.22 -2.92
N LEU A 254 -17.08 12.29 -3.76
CA LEU A 254 -17.64 10.94 -3.84
C LEU A 254 -17.68 10.26 -2.47
N GLN A 255 -16.56 10.23 -1.75
CA GLN A 255 -16.49 9.55 -0.45
C GLN A 255 -17.49 10.13 0.57
N LEU A 256 -17.67 11.45 0.57
CA LEU A 256 -18.63 12.13 1.45
C LEU A 256 -20.09 11.82 1.06
N ASP A 257 -20.40 11.71 -0.22
CA ASP A 257 -21.75 11.36 -0.68
C ASP A 257 -22.09 9.92 -0.30
N LEU A 258 -21.16 9.00 -0.53
CA LEU A 258 -21.30 7.59 -0.19
C LEU A 258 -21.40 7.34 1.32
N ALA A 259 -20.64 8.06 2.14
CA ALA A 259 -20.77 7.97 3.61
C ALA A 259 -22.15 8.46 4.06
N ARG A 260 -22.67 9.54 3.45
CA ARG A 260 -24.01 10.06 3.76
C ARG A 260 -25.12 9.11 3.32
N SER A 261 -25.04 8.58 2.09
CA SER A 261 -26.10 7.72 1.53
C SER A 261 -26.15 6.36 2.23
N SER A 262 -25.01 5.84 2.65
CA SER A 262 -24.91 4.54 3.31
C SER A 262 -25.23 4.60 4.80
N GLY A 263 -25.09 5.77 5.43
CA GLY A 263 -25.26 5.95 6.88
C GLY A 263 -24.10 5.38 7.70
N LEU A 264 -22.98 5.04 7.07
CA LEU A 264 -21.79 4.52 7.74
C LEU A 264 -20.94 5.66 8.33
N GLU A 265 -20.45 5.44 9.55
CA GLU A 265 -19.67 6.44 10.28
C GLU A 265 -18.20 6.01 10.42
N PHE A 266 -17.31 6.88 9.93
CA PHE A 266 -15.85 6.68 9.96
C PHE A 266 -15.17 7.83 10.73
N ASN A 267 -13.97 7.60 11.23
CA ASN A 267 -13.14 8.62 11.86
C ASN A 267 -12.64 9.64 10.83
N MET A 268 -12.25 9.19 9.63
CA MET A 268 -11.84 10.05 8.51
C MET A 268 -11.99 9.33 7.16
N LEU A 269 -12.05 10.10 6.07
CA LEU A 269 -12.13 9.62 4.69
C LEU A 269 -10.87 9.99 3.90
N PHE A 270 -10.01 9.01 3.61
CA PHE A 270 -8.79 9.17 2.82
C PHE A 270 -9.04 8.84 1.35
N SER A 271 -9.54 9.82 0.60
CA SER A 271 -9.70 9.70 -0.84
C SER A 271 -8.36 9.77 -1.57
N SER A 272 -8.22 9.09 -2.71
CA SER A 272 -7.01 9.23 -3.55
C SER A 272 -6.75 10.68 -3.98
N GLN A 273 -7.81 11.48 -4.17
CA GLN A 273 -7.67 12.90 -4.49
C GLN A 273 -7.03 13.68 -3.33
N LEU A 274 -7.47 13.42 -2.10
CA LEU A 274 -6.90 14.04 -0.90
C LEU A 274 -5.46 13.61 -0.67
N LEU A 275 -5.17 12.32 -0.82
CA LEU A 275 -3.82 11.78 -0.67
C LEU A 275 -2.91 12.12 -1.86
N GLY A 276 -3.47 12.49 -3.01
CA GLY A 276 -2.74 12.77 -4.24
C GLY A 276 -2.09 11.53 -4.90
N ALA A 277 -2.53 10.32 -4.53
CA ALA A 277 -2.01 9.05 -5.04
C ALA A 277 -3.14 8.02 -5.18
N TYR A 278 -3.11 7.23 -6.26
CA TYR A 278 -3.99 6.08 -6.44
C TYR A 278 -3.45 4.85 -5.72
N LYS A 279 -4.33 4.06 -5.11
CA LYS A 279 -4.06 2.64 -4.83
C LYS A 279 -3.88 1.90 -6.17
N PRO A 280 -2.93 0.95 -6.30
CA PRO A 280 -2.11 0.37 -5.24
C PRO A 280 -0.70 0.96 -5.14
N ARG A 281 -0.51 2.25 -5.46
CA ARG A 281 0.82 2.85 -5.29
C ARG A 281 1.17 2.98 -3.80
N PRO A 282 2.42 2.68 -3.40
CA PRO A 282 2.85 2.78 -2.00
C PRO A 282 2.52 4.12 -1.35
N GLU A 283 2.63 5.21 -2.11
CA GLU A 283 2.36 6.57 -1.62
C GLU A 283 0.93 6.74 -1.07
N ALA A 284 -0.05 5.96 -1.56
CA ALA A 284 -1.41 6.02 -1.04
C ALA A 284 -1.48 5.46 0.39
N TYR A 285 -0.82 4.33 0.66
CA TYR A 285 -0.82 3.70 2.00
C TYR A 285 0.08 4.46 2.97
N GLU A 286 1.29 4.84 2.52
CA GLU A 286 2.27 5.61 3.31
C GLU A 286 1.66 6.90 3.86
N LYS A 287 0.96 7.67 3.03
CA LYS A 287 0.30 8.91 3.46
C LYS A 287 -0.87 8.68 4.40
N GLY A 288 -1.62 7.59 4.21
CA GLY A 288 -2.69 7.21 5.13
C GLY A 288 -2.14 6.94 6.53
N LEU A 289 -1.08 6.13 6.61
CA LEU A 289 -0.36 5.82 7.86
C LEU A 289 0.26 7.08 8.50
N GLU A 290 0.87 7.96 7.69
CA GLU A 290 1.45 9.22 8.17
C GLU A 290 0.41 10.11 8.84
N LEU A 291 -0.77 10.26 8.24
CA LEU A 291 -1.84 11.10 8.78
C LEU A 291 -2.38 10.61 10.13
N VAL A 292 -2.47 9.29 10.31
CA VAL A 292 -2.95 8.68 11.57
C VAL A 292 -1.82 8.40 12.56
N LYS A 293 -0.55 8.56 12.16
CA LYS A 293 0.66 8.31 12.95
C LYS A 293 0.74 6.88 13.51
N LEU A 294 0.38 5.91 12.67
CA LEU A 294 0.47 4.49 12.99
C LEU A 294 1.51 3.80 12.12
N ARG A 295 2.10 2.74 12.65
CA ARG A 295 2.99 1.86 11.88
C ARG A 295 2.17 0.90 11.02
N PRO A 296 2.70 0.40 9.90
CA PRO A 296 1.99 -0.53 9.03
C PRO A 296 1.41 -1.75 9.78
N GLU A 297 2.18 -2.35 10.68
CA GLU A 297 1.78 -3.54 11.44
C GLU A 297 0.66 -3.28 12.47
N GLU A 298 0.32 -2.02 12.74
CA GLU A 298 -0.75 -1.60 13.64
C GLU A 298 -2.07 -1.34 12.90
N VAL A 299 -2.07 -1.47 11.57
CA VAL A 299 -3.21 -1.18 10.70
C VAL A 299 -3.54 -2.38 9.84
N VAL A 300 -4.83 -2.70 9.77
CA VAL A 300 -5.38 -3.70 8.87
C VAL A 300 -6.16 -3.03 7.74
N LEU A 301 -5.87 -3.39 6.50
CA LEU A 301 -6.69 -3.02 5.33
C LEU A 301 -7.71 -4.12 5.06
N VAL A 302 -8.98 -3.74 5.00
CA VAL A 302 -10.11 -4.61 4.65
C VAL A 302 -10.62 -4.21 3.26
N ALA A 303 -10.59 -5.13 2.30
CA ALA A 303 -11.01 -4.86 0.93
C ALA A 303 -11.60 -6.09 0.22
N ALA A 304 -12.47 -5.83 -0.76
CA ALA A 304 -12.96 -6.80 -1.73
C ALA A 304 -12.15 -6.79 -3.04
N HIS A 305 -10.95 -6.20 -3.01
CA HIS A 305 -10.08 -6.06 -4.18
C HIS A 305 -8.66 -6.53 -3.86
N ALA A 306 -8.25 -7.65 -4.44
CA ALA A 306 -6.96 -8.29 -4.23
C ALA A 306 -5.80 -7.39 -4.67
N TYR A 307 -5.96 -6.59 -5.73
CA TYR A 307 -4.93 -5.64 -6.15
C TYR A 307 -4.59 -4.62 -5.05
N ASP A 308 -5.59 -4.25 -4.24
CA ASP A 308 -5.43 -3.26 -3.16
C ASP A 308 -4.73 -3.88 -1.96
N LEU A 309 -5.15 -5.09 -1.55
CA LEU A 309 -4.50 -5.82 -0.48
C LEU A 309 -3.05 -6.20 -0.80
N ARG A 310 -2.76 -6.61 -2.04
CA ARG A 310 -1.38 -6.83 -2.53
C ARG A 310 -0.54 -5.56 -2.45
N GLY A 311 -1.14 -4.39 -2.66
CA GLY A 311 -0.49 -3.09 -2.48
C GLY A 311 -0.18 -2.79 -1.02
N ALA A 312 -1.13 -3.07 -0.13
CA ALA A 312 -1.00 -2.86 1.31
C ALA A 312 0.01 -3.79 1.97
N GLN A 313 0.03 -5.08 1.62
CA GLN A 313 1.03 -6.05 2.10
C GLN A 313 2.47 -5.61 1.76
N LYS A 314 2.69 -5.07 0.55
CA LYS A 314 3.99 -4.51 0.15
C LYS A 314 4.42 -3.31 1.01
N CYS A 315 3.46 -2.65 1.67
CA CYS A 315 3.70 -1.55 2.59
C CYS A 315 3.73 -2.01 4.06
N GLY A 316 3.54 -3.30 4.34
CA GLY A 316 3.59 -3.90 5.68
C GLY A 316 2.28 -3.89 6.46
N LEU A 317 1.15 -3.50 5.84
CA LEU A 317 -0.16 -3.57 6.50
C LEU A 317 -0.64 -5.01 6.59
N ARG A 318 -1.42 -5.31 7.63
CA ARG A 318 -2.23 -6.55 7.68
C ARG A 318 -3.39 -6.43 6.72
N THR A 319 -3.90 -7.56 6.23
CA THR A 319 -4.85 -7.60 5.13
C THR A 319 -5.96 -8.61 5.36
N VAL A 320 -7.21 -8.17 5.22
CA VAL A 320 -8.39 -9.03 5.25
C VAL A 320 -9.14 -8.86 3.94
N TYR A 321 -9.26 -9.96 3.20
CA TYR A 321 -10.11 -10.01 2.02
C TYR A 321 -11.54 -10.31 2.40
N VAL A 322 -12.48 -9.52 1.89
CA VAL A 322 -13.93 -9.78 2.04
C VAL A 322 -14.51 -10.04 0.67
N HIS A 323 -15.07 -11.22 0.46
CA HIS A 323 -15.64 -11.61 -0.81
C HIS A 323 -16.91 -10.82 -1.14
N ARG A 324 -16.98 -10.31 -2.37
CA ARG A 324 -18.14 -9.61 -2.95
C ARG A 324 -18.31 -10.11 -4.38
N TRP A 325 -19.47 -10.68 -4.70
CA TRP A 325 -19.74 -11.22 -6.04
C TRP A 325 -19.68 -10.16 -7.16
N THR A 326 -19.77 -8.88 -6.80
CA THR A 326 -19.73 -7.73 -7.72
C THR A 326 -18.32 -7.32 -8.11
N ASP A 327 -17.29 -7.73 -7.37
CA ASP A 327 -15.92 -7.26 -7.52
C ASP A 327 -14.95 -8.45 -7.63
N ASP A 328 -13.77 -8.22 -8.23
CA ASP A 328 -12.76 -9.27 -8.49
C ASP A 328 -13.27 -10.53 -9.22
N ILE A 329 -14.26 -10.35 -10.12
CA ILE A 329 -14.91 -11.43 -10.87
C ILE A 329 -13.97 -12.27 -11.76
N ASP A 330 -12.80 -11.72 -12.11
CA ASP A 330 -11.79 -12.38 -12.93
C ASP A 330 -10.61 -12.96 -12.10
N GLU A 331 -10.58 -12.75 -10.78
CA GLU A 331 -9.53 -13.28 -9.90
C GLU A 331 -9.76 -14.77 -9.56
N ASP A 332 -8.66 -15.51 -9.33
CA ASP A 332 -8.74 -16.89 -8.87
C ASP A 332 -9.02 -16.92 -7.36
N MET A 333 -10.28 -17.19 -7.00
CA MET A 333 -10.70 -17.19 -5.60
C MET A 333 -10.01 -18.27 -4.75
N GLU A 334 -9.49 -19.35 -5.35
CA GLU A 334 -8.74 -20.35 -4.59
C GLU A 334 -7.36 -19.83 -4.18
N VAL A 335 -6.76 -18.96 -5.01
CA VAL A 335 -5.53 -18.24 -4.65
C VAL A 335 -5.84 -17.19 -3.59
N VAL A 336 -6.84 -16.34 -3.83
CA VAL A 336 -7.22 -15.21 -2.96
C VAL A 336 -7.52 -15.65 -1.52
N LYS A 337 -8.18 -16.79 -1.33
CA LYS A 337 -8.46 -17.37 0.01
C LYS A 337 -7.24 -17.63 0.87
N THR A 338 -6.06 -17.74 0.26
CA THR A 338 -4.80 -18.10 0.93
C THR A 338 -3.72 -17.02 0.85
N GLU A 339 -3.97 -15.95 0.09
CA GLU A 339 -2.97 -14.92 -0.22
C GLU A 339 -2.84 -13.85 0.89
N PHE A 340 -3.93 -13.60 1.61
CA PHE A 340 -4.04 -12.52 2.60
C PHE A 340 -4.07 -13.07 4.04
N ASP A 341 -3.86 -12.20 5.04
CA ASP A 341 -3.82 -12.63 6.44
C ASP A 341 -5.11 -13.29 6.90
N ALA A 342 -6.24 -12.85 6.34
CA ALA A 342 -7.52 -13.53 6.48
C ALA A 342 -8.41 -13.36 5.24
N PHE A 343 -9.35 -14.29 5.10
CA PHE A 343 -10.40 -14.27 4.10
C PHE A 343 -11.76 -14.42 4.79
N LEU A 344 -12.73 -13.64 4.33
CA LEU A 344 -14.08 -13.62 4.84
C LEU A 344 -15.09 -13.66 3.69
N GLU A 345 -16.14 -14.47 3.83
CA GLU A 345 -17.26 -14.48 2.87
C GLU A 345 -18.16 -13.24 3.01
N ASN A 346 -18.20 -12.64 4.20
CA ASN A 346 -18.91 -11.40 4.54
C ASN A 346 -18.27 -10.76 5.79
N MET A 347 -18.73 -9.60 6.25
CA MET A 347 -18.13 -8.94 7.43
C MET A 347 -18.74 -9.32 8.79
N GLU A 348 -19.56 -10.37 8.89
CA GLU A 348 -20.23 -10.73 10.17
C GLU A 348 -19.21 -11.08 11.28
N ASP A 349 -18.12 -11.78 10.94
CA ASP A 349 -17.05 -12.17 11.89
C ASP A 349 -15.78 -11.30 11.76
N LEU A 350 -15.89 -10.13 11.11
CA LEU A 350 -14.74 -9.23 10.93
C LEU A 350 -14.08 -8.81 12.26
N PRO A 351 -14.83 -8.47 13.35
CA PRO A 351 -14.22 -8.16 14.63
C PRO A 351 -13.40 -9.31 15.20
N GLY A 352 -13.93 -10.54 15.17
CA GLY A 352 -13.24 -11.73 15.68
C GLY A 352 -11.97 -12.05 14.89
N VAL A 353 -12.02 -11.91 13.57
CA VAL A 353 -10.83 -12.03 12.71
C VAL A 353 -9.78 -10.99 13.08
N ILE A 354 -10.16 -9.72 13.24
CA ILE A 354 -9.21 -8.65 13.58
C ILE A 354 -8.60 -8.82 14.97
N GLU A 355 -9.33 -9.34 15.95
CA GLU A 355 -8.77 -9.69 17.27
C GLU A 355 -7.75 -10.83 17.20
N GLY A 356 -7.88 -11.73 16.22
CA GLY A 356 -6.99 -12.87 16.01
C GLY A 356 -5.71 -12.56 15.22
N LEU A 357 -5.63 -11.38 14.59
CA LEU A 357 -4.45 -10.92 13.84
C LEU A 357 -3.39 -10.36 14.78
#